data_AF-A0A319F548-F1
#
_entry.id   AF-A0A319F548-F1
#
_cell.length_a   1.000
_cell.length_b   1.000
_cell.length_c   1.000
_cell.angle_alpha   90.00
_cell.angle_beta   90.00
_cell.angle_gamma   90.00
#
_symmetry.space_group_name_H-M   'P 1'
#
loop_
_entity.id
_entity.type
_entity.pdbx_description
1 polymer ?
#
loop_
_entity_poly.entity_id
_entity_poly.type
_entity_poly.pdbx_seq_one_letter_code
_entity_poly.pdbx_strand_id
1 'polypeptide(L)'
;MSDSFVLYRYDPSYAAAVVFAIGFLLTGLGHIWQSIQTGSRYMTPFIIGIAFETLGYILRAINAKQTPDWSVAPYAGQSLLLLLGPSLLAASVYMILGRIIRLVDGDARAPIRPQRLTKIFVTGDVLSFLFQSGGGGILAQAKEPSKVKLGERMIIIGLFVQIIFFGVFIIVSYIFHRNIRTRPTERSVSLAVPWERLMVILYAVSALIMVRSIYRVAEYIQGSSGSLQGHEVYIYVFDATLMLLGCLALNVFHPSQALREKGFYQSEMA
;
A
#
# COMPACT_ATOMS: atom_id res chain seq x y z
N MET A 1 -34.13 -16.63 -6.93
CA MET A 1 -32.70 -16.95 -6.68
C MET A 1 -32.24 -15.95 -5.63
N SER A 2 -31.75 -16.40 -4.48
CA SER A 2 -31.48 -15.50 -3.36
C SER A 2 -30.40 -14.49 -3.72
N ASP A 3 -30.72 -13.19 -3.64
CA ASP A 3 -29.76 -12.06 -3.68
C ASP A 3 -28.90 -12.03 -2.39
N SER A 4 -28.46 -13.19 -1.93
CA SER A 4 -27.53 -13.35 -0.81
C SER A 4 -26.11 -13.16 -1.31
N PHE A 5 -25.32 -12.37 -0.59
CA PHE A 5 -23.90 -12.19 -0.87
C PHE A 5 -23.18 -13.54 -0.96
N VAL A 6 -22.47 -13.78 -2.06
CA VAL A 6 -21.68 -14.99 -2.29
C VAL A 6 -20.22 -14.65 -2.02
N LEU A 7 -19.57 -15.42 -1.14
CA LEU A 7 -18.17 -15.18 -0.74
C LEU A 7 -17.21 -15.32 -1.92
N TYR A 8 -17.39 -16.35 -2.75
CA TYR A 8 -16.62 -16.54 -3.97
C TYR A 8 -17.50 -17.00 -5.13
N ARG A 9 -17.22 -16.46 -6.32
CA ARG A 9 -17.80 -16.96 -7.58
C ARG A 9 -16.89 -17.94 -8.33
N TYR A 10 -15.78 -18.33 -7.70
CA TYR A 10 -14.76 -19.25 -8.20
C TYR A 10 -14.17 -20.03 -7.02
N ASP A 11 -13.49 -21.14 -7.28
CA ASP A 11 -12.78 -21.89 -6.24
C ASP A 11 -11.38 -21.27 -6.03
N PRO A 12 -11.05 -20.74 -4.84
CA PRO A 12 -9.76 -20.08 -4.62
C PRO A 12 -8.59 -21.06 -4.67
N SER A 13 -7.50 -20.66 -5.33
CA SER A 13 -6.29 -21.46 -5.46
C SER A 13 -5.44 -21.42 -4.19
N TYR A 14 -5.41 -22.56 -3.49
CA TYR A 14 -4.53 -22.75 -2.33
C TYR A 14 -3.05 -22.51 -2.68
N ALA A 15 -2.59 -23.05 -3.81
CA ALA A 15 -1.20 -22.96 -4.23
C ALA A 15 -0.79 -21.50 -4.48
N ALA A 16 -1.62 -20.73 -5.19
CA ALA A 16 -1.35 -19.31 -5.45
C ALA A 16 -1.30 -18.51 -4.14
N ALA A 17 -2.27 -18.71 -3.24
CA ALA A 17 -2.28 -18.03 -1.95
C ALA A 17 -1.01 -18.31 -1.13
N VAL A 18 -0.54 -19.57 -1.10
CA VAL A 18 0.70 -19.95 -0.40
C VAL A 18 1.94 -19.30 -1.02
N VAL A 19 2.04 -19.27 -2.36
CA VAL A 19 3.19 -18.64 -3.04
C VAL A 19 3.31 -17.16 -2.68
N PHE A 20 2.21 -16.41 -2.72
CA PHE A 20 2.23 -15.00 -2.34
C PHE A 20 2.48 -14.79 -0.84
N ALA A 21 1.89 -15.62 0.03
CA ALA A 21 2.17 -15.56 1.47
C ALA A 21 3.66 -15.75 1.76
N ILE A 22 4.31 -16.73 1.13
CA ILE A 22 5.76 -16.97 1.27
C ILE A 22 6.55 -15.78 0.71
N GLY A 23 6.18 -15.26 -0.47
CA GLY A 23 6.84 -14.11 -1.09
C GLY A 23 6.83 -12.87 -0.20
N PHE A 24 5.68 -12.51 0.36
CA PHE A 24 5.56 -11.40 1.31
C PHE A 24 6.31 -11.67 2.61
N LEU A 25 6.25 -12.89 3.15
CA LEU A 25 6.98 -13.26 4.36
C LEU A 25 8.50 -13.09 4.17
N LEU A 26 9.07 -13.66 3.11
CA LEU A 26 10.50 -13.56 2.82
C LEU A 26 10.93 -12.11 2.60
N THR A 27 10.11 -11.33 1.87
CA THR A 27 10.37 -9.91 1.66
C THR A 27 10.30 -9.12 2.98
N GLY A 28 9.32 -9.42 3.83
CA GLY A 28 9.15 -8.81 5.15
C GLY A 28 10.32 -9.11 6.09
N LEU A 29 10.80 -10.35 6.12
CA LEU A 29 12.00 -10.72 6.87
C LEU A 29 13.24 -9.95 6.38
N GLY A 30 13.38 -9.77 5.06
CA GLY A 30 14.43 -8.94 4.49
C GLY A 30 14.37 -7.49 4.99
N HIS A 31 13.19 -6.86 4.94
CA HIS A 31 12.97 -5.51 5.46
C HIS A 31 13.21 -5.38 6.97
N ILE A 32 12.80 -6.37 7.76
CA ILE A 32 13.08 -6.42 9.21
C ILE A 32 14.58 -6.44 9.45
N TRP A 33 15.30 -7.33 8.77
CA TRP A 33 16.75 -7.43 8.88
C TRP A 33 17.45 -6.13 8.48
N GLN A 34 17.08 -5.53 7.35
CA GLN A 34 17.60 -4.23 6.91
C GLN A 34 17.29 -3.10 7.89
N SER A 35 16.08 -3.10 8.46
CA SER A 35 15.66 -2.09 9.43
C SER A 35 16.44 -2.16 10.74
N ILE A 36 16.70 -3.37 11.23
CA ILE A 36 17.54 -3.59 12.42
C ILE A 36 18.98 -3.15 12.15
N GLN A 37 19.56 -3.54 11.01
CA GLN A 37 20.95 -3.20 10.70
C GLN A 37 21.18 -1.70 10.48
N THR A 38 20.17 -1.00 9.94
CA THR A 38 20.33 0.40 9.54
C THR A 38 19.64 1.39 10.48
N GLY A 39 18.95 0.90 11.51
CA GLY A 39 18.23 1.72 12.48
C GLY A 39 17.03 2.46 11.89
N SER A 40 16.51 2.03 10.73
CA SER A 40 15.45 2.72 9.99
C SER A 40 14.05 2.46 10.56
N ARG A 41 13.82 2.86 11.82
CA ARG A 41 12.54 2.68 12.53
C ARG A 41 11.34 3.30 11.80
N TYR A 42 11.57 4.28 10.93
CA TYR A 42 10.53 4.89 10.11
C TYR A 42 9.90 3.94 9.07
N MET A 43 10.52 2.79 8.79
CA MET A 43 9.96 1.74 7.94
C MET A 43 9.01 0.80 8.69
N THR A 44 8.70 1.07 9.97
CA THR A 44 7.75 0.26 10.75
C THR A 44 6.38 0.12 10.07
N PRO A 45 5.74 1.19 9.54
CA PRO A 45 4.47 1.04 8.84
C PRO A 45 4.59 0.13 7.61
N PHE A 46 5.72 0.17 6.90
CA PHE A 46 5.99 -0.68 5.74
C PHE A 46 6.01 -2.16 6.13
N ILE A 47 6.74 -2.50 7.20
CA ILE A 47 6.84 -3.86 7.73
C ILE A 47 5.47 -4.37 8.19
N ILE A 48 4.67 -3.53 8.87
CA ILE A 48 3.30 -3.87 9.26
C ILE A 48 2.42 -4.10 8.02
N GLY A 49 2.57 -3.27 6.99
CA GLY A 49 1.89 -3.45 5.70
C GLY A 49 2.19 -4.80 5.06
N ILE A 50 3.47 -5.20 5.01
CA ILE A 50 3.87 -6.53 4.51
C ILE A 50 3.31 -7.64 5.40
N ALA A 51 3.27 -7.46 6.72
CA ALA A 51 2.67 -8.43 7.62
C ALA A 51 1.17 -8.60 7.34
N PHE A 52 0.45 -7.53 7.02
CA PHE A 52 -0.95 -7.60 6.62
C PHE A 52 -1.13 -8.35 5.30
N GLU A 53 -0.29 -8.08 4.28
CA GLU A 53 -0.30 -8.85 3.03
C GLU A 53 -0.06 -10.35 3.30
N THR A 54 0.96 -10.66 4.09
CA THR A 54 1.32 -12.03 4.46
C THR A 54 0.15 -12.75 5.14
N LEU A 55 -0.41 -12.13 6.19
CA LEU A 55 -1.54 -12.70 6.93
C LEU A 55 -2.81 -12.78 6.07
N GLY A 56 -3.04 -11.80 5.19
CA GLY A 56 -4.15 -11.81 4.24
C GLY A 56 -4.09 -13.02 3.31
N TYR A 57 -2.92 -13.29 2.71
CA TYR A 57 -2.74 -14.46 1.86
C TYR A 57 -2.73 -15.78 2.64
N ILE A 58 -2.29 -15.80 3.91
CA ILE A 58 -2.46 -16.97 4.80
C ILE A 58 -3.93 -17.26 5.04
N LEU A 59 -4.73 -16.24 5.40
CA LEU A 59 -6.18 -16.41 5.60
C LEU A 59 -6.87 -16.83 4.31
N ARG A 60 -6.43 -16.31 3.15
CA ARG A 60 -6.89 -16.76 1.84
C ARG A 60 -6.57 -18.22 1.58
N ALA A 61 -5.37 -18.68 1.93
CA ALA A 61 -4.98 -20.09 1.81
C ALA A 61 -5.82 -21.00 2.74
N ILE A 62 -6.10 -20.56 3.97
CA ILE A 62 -7.00 -21.27 4.88
C ILE A 62 -8.40 -21.36 4.27
N ASN A 63 -8.91 -20.25 3.73
CA ASN A 63 -10.23 -20.22 3.12
C ASN A 63 -10.30 -21.10 1.85
N ALA A 64 -9.26 -21.11 1.01
CA ALA A 64 -9.17 -21.99 -0.16
C ALA A 64 -9.33 -23.48 0.16
N LYS A 65 -8.85 -23.93 1.34
CA LYS A 65 -9.03 -25.32 1.81
C LYS A 65 -10.46 -25.64 2.26
N GLN A 66 -11.30 -24.64 2.46
CA GLN A 66 -12.69 -24.81 2.88
C GLN A 66 -13.65 -24.94 1.70
N THR A 67 -13.15 -24.98 0.47
CA THR A 67 -13.98 -25.15 -0.74
C THR A 67 -14.82 -26.43 -0.67
N PRO A 68 -16.14 -26.39 -0.92
CA PRO A 68 -16.97 -25.22 -1.30
C PRO A 68 -17.63 -24.49 -0.11
N ASP A 69 -17.52 -25.00 1.11
CA ASP A 69 -18.16 -24.47 2.32
C ASP A 69 -17.27 -23.43 3.05
N TRP A 70 -17.03 -22.30 2.40
CA TRP A 70 -16.17 -21.24 2.93
C TRP A 70 -16.72 -20.58 4.19
N SER A 71 -15.84 -20.36 5.17
CA SER A 71 -16.20 -19.61 6.38
C SER A 71 -16.02 -18.10 6.19
N VAL A 72 -16.95 -17.32 6.74
CA VAL A 72 -16.97 -15.84 6.61
C VAL A 72 -15.76 -15.19 7.27
N ALA A 73 -15.27 -15.72 8.40
CA ALA A 73 -14.20 -15.09 9.17
C ALA A 73 -12.86 -14.98 8.40
N PRO A 74 -12.27 -16.04 7.82
CA PRO A 74 -11.06 -15.91 7.01
C PRO A 74 -11.31 -15.15 5.70
N TYR A 75 -12.53 -15.15 5.16
CA TYR A 75 -12.89 -14.31 4.02
C TYR A 75 -12.89 -12.81 4.36
N ALA A 76 -13.53 -12.43 5.47
CA ALA A 76 -13.55 -11.06 5.94
C ALA A 76 -12.15 -10.59 6.34
N GLY A 77 -11.40 -11.44 7.05
CA GLY A 77 -10.04 -11.16 7.49
C GLY A 77 -9.07 -10.96 6.33
N GLN A 78 -9.07 -11.83 5.32
CA GLN A 78 -8.21 -11.62 4.13
C GLN A 78 -8.62 -10.35 3.38
N SER A 79 -9.93 -10.11 3.21
CA SER A 79 -10.44 -8.99 2.42
C SER A 79 -10.05 -7.67 3.07
N LEU A 80 -10.11 -7.61 4.40
CA LEU A 80 -9.67 -6.46 5.16
C LEU A 80 -8.14 -6.32 5.08
N LEU A 81 -7.36 -7.33 5.45
CA LEU A 81 -5.90 -7.22 5.50
C LEU A 81 -5.26 -6.87 4.15
N LEU A 82 -5.70 -7.49 3.05
CA LEU A 82 -5.23 -7.20 1.69
C LEU A 82 -5.65 -5.80 1.21
N LEU A 83 -6.70 -5.23 1.80
CA LEU A 83 -7.11 -3.87 1.52
C LEU A 83 -6.23 -2.84 2.28
N LEU A 84 -5.81 -3.18 3.50
CA LEU A 84 -5.06 -2.31 4.41
C LEU A 84 -3.56 -2.27 4.14
N GLY A 85 -2.97 -3.43 3.78
CA GLY A 85 -1.53 -3.55 3.53
C GLY A 85 -1.00 -2.45 2.60
N PRO A 86 -1.64 -2.22 1.43
CA PRO A 86 -1.19 -1.21 0.47
C PRO A 86 -1.27 0.23 0.98
N SER A 87 -2.20 0.54 1.88
CA SER A 87 -2.29 1.88 2.49
C SER A 87 -1.12 2.15 3.44
N LEU A 88 -0.66 1.14 4.19
CA LEU A 88 0.53 1.26 5.03
C LEU A 88 1.84 1.33 4.20
N LEU A 89 1.87 0.63 3.06
CA LEU A 89 2.95 0.73 2.09
C LEU A 89 2.99 2.14 1.47
N ALA A 90 1.84 2.72 1.11
CA ALA A 90 1.72 4.10 0.63
C ALA A 90 2.16 5.13 1.68
N ALA A 91 1.72 4.98 2.93
CA ALA A 91 2.14 5.83 4.06
C ALA A 91 3.67 5.90 4.19
N SER A 92 4.34 4.76 4.00
CA SER A 92 5.79 4.66 4.06
C SER A 92 6.49 5.39 2.91
N VAL A 93 5.91 5.36 1.71
CA VAL A 93 6.39 6.13 0.54
C VAL A 93 6.35 7.63 0.84
N TYR A 94 5.32 8.13 1.53
CA TYR A 94 5.24 9.53 1.95
C TYR A 94 6.36 9.90 2.94
N MET A 95 6.63 9.01 3.88
CA MET A 95 7.69 9.20 4.87
C MET A 95 9.07 9.22 4.21
N ILE A 96 9.33 8.34 3.23
CA ILE A 96 10.58 8.34 2.47
C ILE A 96 10.74 9.66 1.71
N LEU A 97 9.71 10.12 1.00
CA LEU A 97 9.78 11.42 0.30
C LEU A 97 10.07 12.57 1.29
N GLY A 98 9.38 12.61 2.42
CA GLY A 98 9.62 13.60 3.46
C GLY A 98 11.07 13.61 3.94
N ARG A 99 11.69 12.43 4.06
CA ARG A 99 13.11 12.29 4.42
C ARG A 99 14.04 12.71 3.30
N ILE A 100 13.73 12.40 2.04
CA ILE A 100 14.52 12.87 0.89
C ILE A 100 14.51 14.40 0.81
N ILE A 101 13.35 15.03 0.99
CA ILE A 101 13.24 16.50 0.99
C ILE A 101 14.18 17.11 2.02
N ARG A 102 14.21 16.57 3.24
CA ARG A 102 15.10 17.08 4.29
C ARG A 102 16.56 16.73 4.01
N LEU A 103 16.86 15.54 3.48
CA LEU A 103 18.22 15.11 3.15
C LEU A 103 18.90 16.10 2.21
N VAL A 104 18.16 16.67 1.27
CA VAL A 104 18.69 17.63 0.28
C VAL A 104 18.47 19.10 0.69
N ASP A 105 18.09 19.40 1.93
CA ASP A 105 17.71 20.74 2.40
C ASP A 105 16.67 21.43 1.48
N GLY A 106 15.75 20.62 0.95
CA GLY A 106 14.81 20.97 -0.10
C GLY A 106 13.50 21.59 0.38
N ASP A 107 13.34 21.91 1.66
CA ASP A 107 12.08 22.39 2.25
C ASP A 107 11.48 23.59 1.51
N ALA A 108 12.32 24.55 1.08
CA ALA A 108 11.87 25.72 0.32
C ALA A 108 11.48 25.41 -1.15
N ARG A 109 11.81 24.21 -1.64
CA ARG A 109 11.52 23.73 -3.00
C ARG A 109 10.34 22.76 -3.04
N ALA A 110 9.92 22.25 -1.88
CA ALA A 110 8.76 21.38 -1.73
C ALA A 110 7.46 22.21 -1.65
N PRO A 111 6.40 21.86 -2.39
CA PRO A 111 5.10 22.54 -2.28
C PRO A 111 4.47 22.44 -0.89
N ILE A 112 4.74 21.33 -0.20
CA ILE A 112 4.23 21.04 1.14
C ILE A 112 5.43 20.68 2.02
N ARG A 113 5.52 21.29 3.20
CA ARG A 113 6.56 20.98 4.18
C ARG A 113 6.53 19.49 4.56
N PRO A 114 7.67 18.80 4.66
CA PRO A 114 7.75 17.36 4.92
C PRO A 114 6.92 16.85 6.10
N GLN A 115 6.89 17.62 7.20
CA GLN A 115 6.16 17.28 8.42
C GLN A 115 4.64 17.30 8.20
N ARG A 116 4.14 18.21 7.35
CA ARG A 116 2.72 18.30 6.99
C ARG A 116 2.36 17.30 5.91
N LEU A 117 3.26 17.08 4.96
CA LEU A 117 3.09 16.13 3.85
C LEU A 117 2.70 14.75 4.38
N THR A 118 3.50 14.18 5.28
CA THR A 118 3.21 12.85 5.84
C THR A 118 1.88 12.84 6.59
N LYS A 119 1.61 13.85 7.43
CA LYS A 119 0.37 13.92 8.23
C LYS A 119 -0.90 14.04 7.37
N ILE A 120 -0.86 14.83 6.30
CA ILE A 120 -2.02 15.05 5.41
C ILE A 120 -2.36 13.76 4.68
N PHE A 121 -1.37 13.13 4.04
CA PHE A 121 -1.62 11.95 3.22
C PHE A 121 -1.93 10.70 4.06
N VAL A 122 -1.27 10.52 5.20
CA VAL A 122 -1.63 9.43 6.14
C VAL A 122 -3.03 9.61 6.70
N THR A 123 -3.45 10.84 7.02
CA THR A 123 -4.85 11.09 7.43
C THR A 123 -5.83 10.71 6.33
N GLY A 124 -5.52 11.04 5.06
CA GLY A 124 -6.31 10.61 3.91
C GLY A 124 -6.44 9.09 3.79
N ASP A 125 -5.34 8.36 4.01
CA ASP A 125 -5.33 6.89 4.01
C ASP A 125 -6.13 6.31 5.18
N VAL A 126 -6.04 6.89 6.38
CA VAL A 126 -6.83 6.49 7.55
C VAL A 126 -8.33 6.69 7.29
N LEU A 127 -8.73 7.85 6.74
CA LEU A 127 -10.13 8.10 6.37
C LEU A 127 -10.63 7.09 5.34
N SER A 128 -9.83 6.86 4.29
CA SER A 128 -10.13 5.87 3.26
C SER A 128 -10.28 4.47 3.85
N PHE A 129 -9.43 4.11 4.80
CA PHE A 129 -9.47 2.84 5.52
C PHE A 129 -10.75 2.70 6.36
N LEU A 130 -11.20 3.75 7.06
CA LEU A 130 -12.44 3.70 7.85
C LEU A 130 -13.66 3.43 6.97
N PHE A 131 -13.74 4.06 5.80
CA PHE A 131 -14.79 3.77 4.82
C PHE A 131 -14.74 2.32 4.31
N GLN A 132 -13.54 1.84 3.96
CA GLN A 132 -13.30 0.51 3.44
C GLN A 132 -13.59 -0.60 4.47
N SER A 133 -13.08 -0.46 5.70
CA SER A 133 -13.32 -1.39 6.79
C SER A 133 -14.78 -1.40 7.24
N GLY A 134 -15.41 -0.23 7.35
CA GLY A 134 -16.83 -0.11 7.65
C GLY A 134 -17.70 -0.78 6.58
N GLY A 135 -17.42 -0.53 5.29
CA GLY A 135 -18.13 -1.16 4.20
C GLY A 135 -17.92 -2.68 4.12
N GLY A 136 -16.68 -3.15 4.33
CA GLY A 136 -16.36 -4.57 4.40
C GLY A 136 -17.03 -5.29 5.57
N GLY A 137 -17.09 -4.64 6.74
CA GLY A 137 -17.80 -5.17 7.91
C GLY A 137 -19.32 -5.28 7.70
N ILE A 138 -19.92 -4.34 6.96
CA ILE A 138 -21.32 -4.40 6.55
C ILE A 138 -21.52 -5.56 5.56
N LEU A 139 -20.65 -5.70 4.55
CA LEU A 139 -20.74 -6.78 3.56
C LEU A 139 -20.66 -8.16 4.18
N ALA A 140 -19.74 -8.36 5.13
CA ALA A 140 -19.56 -9.65 5.83
C ALA A 140 -20.82 -10.10 6.60
N GLN A 141 -21.73 -9.19 6.94
CA GLN A 141 -22.96 -9.47 7.68
C GLN A 141 -24.23 -9.20 6.87
N ALA A 142 -24.10 -8.84 5.59
CA ALA A 142 -25.22 -8.43 4.76
C ALA A 142 -26.08 -9.63 4.35
N LYS A 143 -27.32 -9.66 4.85
CA LYS A 143 -28.37 -10.63 4.45
C LYS A 143 -29.39 -10.06 3.46
N GLU A 144 -29.35 -8.73 3.27
CA GLU A 144 -30.31 -7.99 2.45
C GLU A 144 -29.58 -7.23 1.34
N PRO A 145 -30.18 -7.09 0.14
CA PRO A 145 -29.57 -6.38 -0.98
C PRO A 145 -29.23 -4.90 -0.67
N SER A 146 -30.01 -4.27 0.21
CA SER A 146 -29.80 -2.89 0.66
C SER A 146 -28.46 -2.73 1.40
N LYS A 147 -28.13 -3.69 2.29
CA LYS A 147 -26.87 -3.71 3.05
C LYS A 147 -25.68 -4.05 2.16
N VAL A 148 -25.85 -4.93 1.18
CA VAL A 148 -24.80 -5.21 0.19
C VAL A 148 -24.42 -3.93 -0.56
N LYS A 149 -25.40 -3.23 -1.13
CA LYS A 149 -25.17 -1.96 -1.85
C LYS A 149 -24.55 -0.88 -0.96
N LEU A 150 -24.97 -0.79 0.31
CA LEU A 150 -24.39 0.16 1.25
C LEU A 150 -22.90 -0.14 1.50
N GLY A 151 -22.56 -1.40 1.75
CA GLY A 151 -21.18 -1.82 2.00
C GLY A 151 -20.27 -1.61 0.79
N GLU A 152 -20.70 -2.00 -0.42
CA GLU A 152 -19.99 -1.74 -1.67
C GLU A 152 -19.76 -0.23 -1.88
N ARG A 153 -20.79 0.60 -1.69
CA ARG A 153 -20.69 2.05 -1.86
C ARG A 153 -19.70 2.67 -0.87
N MET A 154 -19.69 2.23 0.38
CA MET A 154 -18.72 2.71 1.38
C MET A 154 -17.29 2.35 0.98
N ILE A 155 -17.04 1.12 0.53
CA ILE A 155 -15.72 0.72 0.05
C ILE A 155 -15.28 1.57 -1.16
N ILE A 156 -16.17 1.75 -2.14
CA ILE A 156 -15.88 2.57 -3.34
C ILE A 156 -15.52 4.01 -2.95
N ILE A 157 -16.25 4.62 -2.02
CA ILE A 157 -15.92 5.97 -1.51
C ILE A 157 -14.52 5.99 -0.92
N GLY A 158 -14.18 5.04 -0.06
CA GLY A 158 -12.85 4.96 0.54
C GLY A 158 -11.74 4.78 -0.50
N LEU A 159 -11.95 3.93 -1.50
CA LEU A 159 -10.98 3.74 -2.59
C LEU A 159 -10.79 5.01 -3.44
N PHE A 160 -11.85 5.77 -3.71
CA PHE A 160 -11.73 7.05 -4.43
C PHE A 160 -10.96 8.09 -3.62
N VAL A 161 -11.24 8.21 -2.31
CA VAL A 161 -10.48 9.10 -1.43
C VAL A 161 -9.00 8.72 -1.47
N GLN A 162 -8.67 7.43 -1.38
CA GLN A 162 -7.31 6.93 -1.45
C GLN A 162 -6.62 7.30 -2.78
N ILE A 163 -7.26 7.06 -3.93
CA ILE A 163 -6.69 7.42 -5.24
C ILE A 163 -6.44 8.92 -5.36
N ILE A 164 -7.39 9.76 -4.93
CA ILE A 164 -7.27 11.22 -5.03
C ILE A 164 -6.08 11.71 -4.20
N PHE A 165 -6.01 11.31 -2.93
CA PHE A 165 -4.91 11.70 -2.04
C PHE A 165 -3.56 11.19 -2.57
N PHE A 166 -3.50 9.94 -3.02
CA PHE A 166 -2.27 9.36 -3.56
C PHE A 166 -1.84 10.02 -4.88
N GLY A 167 -2.79 10.36 -5.75
CA GLY A 167 -2.52 11.07 -7.00
C GLY A 167 -1.96 12.47 -6.74
N VAL A 168 -2.54 13.21 -5.80
CA VAL A 168 -2.01 14.51 -5.35
C VAL A 168 -0.60 14.35 -4.78
N PHE A 169 -0.33 13.30 -4.01
CA PHE A 169 1.02 13.00 -3.51
C PHE A 169 2.04 12.83 -4.65
N ILE A 170 1.70 12.06 -5.70
CA ILE A 170 2.59 11.85 -6.86
C ILE A 170 2.89 13.19 -7.54
N ILE A 171 1.88 14.05 -7.71
CA ILE A 171 2.06 15.39 -8.28
C ILE A 171 2.98 16.25 -7.41
N VAL A 172 2.78 16.26 -6.09
CA VAL A 172 3.63 17.00 -5.14
C VAL A 172 5.07 16.49 -5.20
N SER A 173 5.26 15.17 -5.26
CA SER A 173 6.57 14.53 -5.41
C SER A 173 7.26 14.95 -6.72
N TYR A 174 6.52 14.99 -7.83
CA TYR A 174 7.02 15.45 -9.12
C TYR A 174 7.41 16.94 -9.10
N ILE A 175 6.56 17.81 -8.55
CA ILE A 175 6.85 19.25 -8.45
C ILE A 175 8.10 19.49 -7.60
N PHE A 176 8.22 18.81 -6.45
CA PHE A 176 9.42 18.89 -5.62
C PHE A 176 10.67 18.48 -6.41
N HIS A 177 10.64 17.32 -7.07
CA HIS A 177 11.78 16.80 -7.83
C HIS A 177 12.19 17.71 -8.99
N ARG A 178 11.22 18.27 -9.71
CA ARG A 178 11.48 19.29 -10.74
C ARG A 178 12.11 20.54 -10.15
N ASN A 179 11.57 21.03 -9.03
CA ASN A 179 12.06 22.27 -8.39
C ASN A 179 13.49 22.15 -7.86
N ILE A 180 13.86 21.00 -7.29
CA ILE A 180 15.21 20.78 -6.79
C ILE A 180 16.21 20.60 -7.94
N ARG A 181 15.80 20.03 -9.09
CA ARG A 181 16.65 19.95 -10.29
C ARG A 181 16.85 21.30 -10.98
N THR A 182 15.84 22.17 -10.99
CA THR A 182 15.97 23.51 -11.60
C THR A 182 16.66 24.51 -10.69
N ARG A 183 16.53 24.36 -9.38
CA ARG A 183 17.13 25.23 -8.37
C ARG A 183 17.80 24.36 -7.29
N PRO A 184 18.92 23.71 -7.64
CA PRO A 184 19.62 22.81 -6.72
C PRO A 184 20.07 23.53 -5.47
N THR A 185 20.03 22.82 -4.35
CA THR A 185 20.69 23.22 -3.11
C THR A 185 22.13 22.75 -3.14
N GLU A 186 23.02 23.41 -2.39
CA GLU A 186 24.41 22.97 -2.24
C GLU A 186 24.47 21.50 -1.84
N ARG A 187 23.64 21.11 -0.87
CA ARG A 187 23.53 19.73 -0.40
C ARG A 187 23.06 18.75 -1.48
N SER A 188 22.10 19.12 -2.32
CA SER A 188 21.63 18.24 -3.40
C SER A 188 22.73 17.88 -4.41
N VAL A 189 23.72 18.76 -4.58
CA VAL A 189 24.85 18.60 -5.51
C VAL A 189 26.05 17.94 -4.82
N SER A 190 26.32 18.28 -3.56
CA SER A 190 27.49 17.80 -2.82
C SER A 190 27.33 16.39 -2.25
N LEU A 191 26.09 15.90 -2.13
CA LEU A 191 25.82 14.56 -1.62
C LEU A 191 26.39 13.49 -2.57
N ALA A 192 27.30 12.67 -2.06
CA ALA A 192 27.76 11.44 -2.73
C ALA A 192 26.67 10.35 -2.81
N VAL A 193 25.53 10.59 -2.15
CA VAL A 193 24.41 9.67 -2.04
C VAL A 193 23.48 9.78 -3.27
N PRO A 194 23.04 8.66 -3.88
CA PRO A 194 22.18 8.68 -5.06
C PRO A 194 20.71 8.95 -4.72
N TRP A 195 20.39 10.13 -4.17
CA TRP A 195 19.02 10.51 -3.78
C TRP A 195 18.06 10.60 -4.98
N GLU A 196 18.54 10.97 -6.17
CA GLU A 196 17.73 10.95 -7.39
C GLU A 196 17.31 9.53 -7.79
N ARG A 197 18.18 8.53 -7.57
CA ARG A 197 17.83 7.12 -7.81
C ARG A 197 16.69 6.71 -6.88
N LEU A 198 16.70 7.14 -5.62
CA LEU A 198 15.58 6.91 -4.70
C LEU A 198 14.28 7.57 -5.18
N MET A 199 14.33 8.77 -5.76
CA MET A 199 13.15 9.41 -6.35
C MET A 199 12.57 8.57 -7.50
N VAL A 200 13.41 8.02 -8.37
CA VAL A 200 12.98 7.13 -9.47
C VAL A 200 12.33 5.86 -8.92
N ILE A 201 12.92 5.23 -7.91
CA ILE A 201 12.37 4.04 -7.25
C ILE A 201 11.03 4.37 -6.59
N LEU A 202 10.92 5.53 -5.92
CA LEU A 202 9.66 5.99 -5.34
C LEU A 202 8.58 6.14 -6.41
N TYR A 203 8.89 6.70 -7.59
CA TYR A 203 7.91 6.78 -8.67
C TYR A 203 7.50 5.40 -9.19
N ALA A 204 8.44 4.47 -9.33
CA ALA A 204 8.13 3.10 -9.76
C ALA A 204 7.18 2.43 -8.75
N VAL A 205 7.49 2.50 -7.45
CA VAL A 205 6.65 1.94 -6.38
C VAL A 205 5.29 2.65 -6.32
N SER A 206 5.27 3.98 -6.44
CA SER A 206 4.02 4.75 -6.49
C SER A 206 3.17 4.38 -7.70
N ALA A 207 3.76 4.14 -8.87
CA ALA A 207 3.02 3.69 -10.04
C ALA A 207 2.38 2.32 -9.81
N LEU A 208 3.10 1.36 -9.22
CA LEU A 208 2.56 0.04 -8.89
C LEU A 208 1.37 0.14 -7.92
N ILE A 209 1.51 0.93 -6.84
CA ILE A 209 0.42 1.16 -5.87
C ILE A 209 -0.77 1.86 -6.54
N MET A 210 -0.52 2.83 -7.43
CA MET A 210 -1.59 3.55 -8.13
C MET A 210 -2.37 2.63 -9.08
N VAL A 211 -1.68 1.82 -9.88
CA VAL A 211 -2.32 0.84 -10.78
C VAL A 211 -3.18 -0.14 -9.97
N ARG A 212 -2.67 -0.64 -8.85
CA ARG A 212 -3.44 -1.46 -7.91
C ARG A 212 -4.69 -0.75 -7.40
N SER A 213 -4.56 0.50 -6.97
CA SER A 213 -5.71 1.26 -6.44
C SER A 213 -6.78 1.49 -7.51
N ILE A 214 -6.39 1.78 -8.75
CA ILE A 214 -7.31 1.89 -9.90
C ILE A 214 -8.00 0.55 -10.18
N TYR A 215 -7.25 -0.55 -10.18
CA TYR A 215 -7.80 -1.89 -10.32
C TYR A 215 -8.86 -2.17 -9.23
N ARG A 216 -8.56 -1.85 -7.97
CA ARG A 216 -9.50 -2.05 -6.86
C ARG A 216 -10.77 -1.23 -7.02
N VAL A 217 -10.70 0.01 -7.49
CA VAL A 217 -11.91 0.79 -7.82
C VAL A 217 -12.70 0.12 -8.94
N ALA A 218 -12.05 -0.31 -10.03
CA ALA A 218 -12.71 -0.97 -11.14
C ALA A 218 -13.37 -2.29 -10.72
N GLU A 219 -12.70 -3.08 -9.87
CA GLU A 219 -13.20 -4.33 -9.29
C GLU A 219 -14.50 -4.11 -8.50
N TYR A 220 -14.54 -3.10 -7.63
CA TYR A 220 -15.73 -2.80 -6.83
C TYR A 220 -16.84 -2.10 -7.63
N ILE A 221 -16.52 -1.32 -8.67
CA ILE A 221 -17.52 -0.71 -9.56
C ILE A 221 -18.23 -1.78 -10.41
N GLN A 222 -17.51 -2.80 -10.88
CA GLN A 222 -18.14 -3.93 -11.59
C GLN A 222 -19.02 -4.79 -10.67
N GLY A 223 -18.77 -4.74 -9.36
CA GLY A 223 -19.52 -5.45 -8.33
C GLY A 223 -19.33 -6.97 -8.38
N SER A 224 -20.08 -7.67 -7.52
CA SER A 224 -19.91 -9.12 -7.33
C SER A 224 -20.11 -9.98 -8.58
N SER A 225 -20.94 -9.56 -9.53
CA SER A 225 -21.17 -10.28 -10.81
C SER A 225 -20.20 -9.87 -11.92
N GLY A 226 -19.25 -8.98 -11.64
CA GLY A 226 -18.28 -8.48 -12.60
C GLY A 226 -17.21 -9.51 -12.98
N SER A 227 -16.68 -9.39 -14.20
CA SER A 227 -15.61 -10.26 -14.70
C SER A 227 -14.33 -10.21 -13.85
N LEU A 228 -14.05 -9.06 -13.22
CA LEU A 228 -12.87 -8.86 -12.37
C LEU A 228 -12.96 -9.63 -11.04
N GLN A 229 -14.11 -9.57 -10.36
CA GLN A 229 -14.35 -10.37 -9.15
C GLN A 229 -14.64 -11.84 -9.47
N GLY A 230 -15.08 -12.14 -10.69
CA GLY A 230 -15.38 -13.50 -11.13
C GLY A 230 -14.16 -14.38 -11.45
N HIS A 231 -12.97 -13.79 -11.63
CA HIS A 231 -11.76 -14.54 -11.96
C HIS A 231 -10.63 -14.24 -10.98
N GLU A 232 -10.11 -15.29 -10.36
CA GLU A 232 -9.03 -15.20 -9.37
C GLU A 232 -7.72 -14.62 -9.94
N VAL A 233 -7.46 -14.79 -11.23
CA VAL A 233 -6.20 -14.34 -11.85
C VAL A 233 -5.99 -12.83 -11.65
N TYR A 234 -7.07 -12.04 -11.67
CA TYR A 234 -6.96 -10.59 -11.58
C TYR A 234 -6.47 -10.11 -10.22
N ILE A 235 -6.91 -10.72 -9.11
CA ILE A 235 -6.42 -10.36 -7.78
C ILE A 235 -4.93 -10.70 -7.63
N TYR A 236 -4.46 -11.81 -8.18
CA TYR A 236 -3.04 -12.13 -8.10
C TYR A 236 -2.15 -11.25 -8.99
N VAL A 237 -2.60 -10.91 -10.19
CA VAL A 237 -1.82 -10.10 -11.13
C VAL A 237 -1.85 -8.61 -10.75
N PHE A 238 -3.04 -8.05 -10.54
CA PHE A 238 -3.21 -6.60 -10.37
C PHE A 238 -3.23 -6.13 -8.91
N ASP A 239 -3.18 -7.05 -7.95
CA ASP A 239 -3.01 -6.70 -6.54
C ASP A 239 -1.74 -7.34 -5.98
N ALA A 240 -1.72 -8.67 -5.82
CA ALA A 240 -0.63 -9.38 -5.15
C ALA A 240 0.75 -9.10 -5.78
N THR A 241 0.84 -9.26 -7.11
CA THR A 241 2.10 -9.12 -7.84
C THR A 241 2.60 -7.67 -7.81
N LEU A 242 1.73 -6.69 -8.01
CA LEU A 242 2.13 -5.27 -7.99
C LEU A 242 2.68 -4.87 -6.61
N MET A 243 2.01 -5.30 -5.54
CA MET A 243 2.45 -5.01 -4.18
C MET A 243 3.75 -5.74 -3.83
N LEU A 244 3.89 -7.02 -4.21
CA LEU A 244 5.11 -7.78 -3.98
C LEU A 244 6.31 -7.18 -4.73
N LEU A 245 6.13 -6.78 -6.00
CA LEU A 245 7.16 -6.10 -6.78
C LEU A 245 7.59 -4.77 -6.14
N GLY A 246 6.63 -3.99 -5.62
CA GLY A 246 6.93 -2.75 -4.88
C GLY A 246 7.75 -3.02 -3.61
N CYS A 247 7.39 -4.06 -2.85
CA CYS A 247 8.11 -4.48 -1.67
C CYS A 247 9.53 -4.97 -1.98
N LEU A 248 9.70 -5.74 -3.06
CA LEU A 248 11.00 -6.21 -3.54
C LEU A 248 11.88 -5.05 -4.03
N ALA A 249 11.31 -4.08 -4.75
CA ALA A 249 12.05 -2.90 -5.21
C ALA A 249 12.66 -2.13 -4.04
N LEU A 250 11.89 -1.94 -2.95
CA LEU A 250 12.39 -1.29 -1.73
C LEU A 250 13.28 -2.21 -0.87
N ASN A 251 13.24 -3.53 -1.07
CA ASN A 251 14.16 -4.45 -0.42
C ASN A 251 15.55 -4.38 -1.10
N VAL A 252 15.59 -4.37 -2.43
CA VAL A 252 16.84 -4.25 -3.21
C VAL A 252 17.45 -2.86 -3.04
N PHE A 253 16.63 -1.82 -3.17
CA PHE A 253 17.06 -0.43 -3.05
C PHE A 253 16.56 0.18 -1.76
N HIS A 254 17.05 -0.35 -0.64
CA HIS A 254 16.57 0.07 0.66
C HIS A 254 16.89 1.55 0.93
N PRO A 255 15.88 2.39 1.25
CA PRO A 255 16.06 3.84 1.41
C PRO A 255 17.13 4.24 2.45
N SER A 256 17.38 3.39 3.44
CA SER A 256 18.42 3.65 4.44
C SER A 256 19.84 3.65 3.87
N GLN A 257 20.12 3.01 2.72
CA GLN A 257 21.45 3.08 2.10
C GLN A 257 21.82 4.52 1.72
N ALA A 258 20.83 5.31 1.32
CA ALA A 258 21.01 6.72 1.00
C ALA A 258 20.84 7.62 2.24
N LEU A 259 19.89 7.29 3.11
CA LEU A 259 19.53 8.15 4.25
C LEU A 259 20.48 7.97 5.46
N ARG A 260 21.54 7.16 5.37
CA ARG A 260 22.53 6.88 6.46
C ARG A 260 23.74 7.80 6.48
N GLU A 261 23.62 9.03 5.98
CA GLU A 261 24.64 10.04 6.28
C GLU A 261 24.64 10.31 7.79
N LYS A 262 25.79 10.09 8.45
CA LYS A 262 25.96 10.09 9.91
C LYS A 262 25.53 11.44 10.51
N GLY A 263 24.31 11.50 11.03
CA GLY A 263 23.78 12.69 11.72
C GLY A 263 22.27 12.93 11.55
N PHE A 264 21.65 12.41 10.48
CA PHE A 264 20.25 12.74 10.16
C PHE A 264 19.20 12.11 11.10
N TYR A 265 19.56 11.02 11.81
CA TYR A 265 18.62 10.32 12.70
C TYR A 265 18.65 10.79 14.16
N GLN A 266 19.68 11.57 14.57
CA GLN A 266 19.79 12.04 15.96
C GLN A 266 18.91 13.27 16.24
N SER A 267 18.51 14.05 15.22
CA SER A 267 17.70 15.26 15.39
C SER A 267 16.18 15.04 15.39
N GLU A 268 15.70 13.81 15.17
CA GLU A 268 14.26 13.48 15.22
C GLU A 268 13.81 12.94 16.60
N MET A 269 14.74 12.72 17.54
CA MET A 269 14.44 12.26 18.92
C MET A 269 14.77 13.30 20.00
N ALA A 270 15.02 14.56 19.62
CA ALA A 270 15.14 15.72 20.50
C ALA A 270 14.04 16.72 20.15
#